data_AF-A0A6P0XMM6-F1
#
_entry.id   AF-A0A6P0XMM6-F1
#
_cell.length_a   1.000
_cell.length_b   1.000
_cell.length_c   1.000
_cell.angle_alpha   90.00
_cell.angle_beta   90.00
_cell.angle_gamma   90.00
#
_symmetry.space_group_name_H-M   'P 1'
#
loop_
_entity.id
_entity.type
_entity.pdbx_description
1 polymer ?
#
loop_
_entity_poly.entity_id
_entity_poly.type
_entity_poly.pdbx_seq_one_letter_code
_entity_poly.pdbx_strand_id
1 'polypeptide(L)'
;MISATAGALLAVSLSSTPLMQQKLSPEEAAVFSQQDLAKSNMRLPELTRPVNILLLGIKVLTSDLEEYPHYSNDVGYHALVNSFKGLSDTMLLVRFDPKNQKLTLLSIPRDTRTYVEDRGLTKINAANYYGGPAKSAKAVSELLGGVGIDRYIRVNVQGVEKLIDALGGVTVNVPKDMKYQDDSQHLYINLKAGNQHLDGDQVLQFLRFRYDNLGDIGRVQRQQLLM
;
A
#
# COMPACT_ATOMS: atom_id res chain seq x y z
N MET A 1 0.12 -14.35 -33.06
CA MET A 1 0.19 -15.37 -32.00
C MET A 1 1.40 -15.03 -31.13
N ILE A 2 1.21 -14.47 -29.94
CA ILE A 2 2.11 -14.41 -28.76
C ILE A 2 1.47 -13.37 -27.83
N SER A 3 0.73 -13.83 -26.82
CA SER A 3 0.49 -13.11 -25.55
C SER A 3 -0.23 -14.08 -24.61
N ALA A 4 0.55 -14.92 -23.91
CA ALA A 4 0.03 -15.82 -22.89
C ALA A 4 1.04 -16.05 -21.74
N THR A 5 2.09 -15.24 -21.63
CA THR A 5 3.21 -15.51 -20.71
C THR A 5 3.32 -14.58 -19.50
N ALA A 6 2.46 -13.56 -19.36
CA ALA A 6 2.55 -12.62 -18.23
C ALA A 6 1.80 -13.07 -16.95
N GLY A 7 0.93 -14.07 -17.01
CA GLY A 7 0.04 -14.41 -15.88
C GLY A 7 0.63 -15.34 -14.82
N ALA A 8 1.66 -16.12 -15.14
CA ALA A 8 2.16 -17.18 -14.25
C ALA A 8 3.38 -16.78 -13.40
N LEU A 9 4.04 -15.67 -13.71
CA LEU A 9 5.30 -15.27 -13.04
C LEU A 9 5.08 -14.57 -11.69
N LEU A 10 3.91 -13.95 -11.47
CA LEU A 10 3.58 -13.30 -10.20
C LEU A 10 3.48 -14.28 -9.02
N ALA A 11 3.20 -15.56 -9.27
CA ALA A 11 3.10 -16.58 -8.22
C ALA A 11 4.46 -17.17 -7.82
N VAL A 12 5.49 -17.05 -8.67
CA VAL A 12 6.80 -17.71 -8.47
C VAL A 12 7.87 -16.75 -7.94
N SER A 13 7.76 -15.43 -8.20
CA SER A 13 8.79 -14.47 -7.75
C SER A 13 8.62 -13.93 -6.32
N LEU A 14 7.52 -14.27 -5.61
CA LEU A 14 7.29 -13.84 -4.22
C LEU A 14 8.09 -14.64 -3.18
N SER A 15 9.00 -15.52 -3.61
CA SER A 15 9.72 -16.45 -2.72
C SER A 15 11.03 -15.90 -2.12
N SER A 16 11.49 -14.70 -2.46
CA SER A 16 12.77 -14.17 -1.96
C SER A 16 12.67 -13.32 -0.68
N THR A 17 11.48 -12.90 -0.28
CA THR A 17 11.12 -12.57 1.11
C THR A 17 9.62 -12.77 1.22
N PRO A 18 9.11 -13.65 2.11
CA PRO A 18 7.69 -13.94 2.11
C PRO A 18 6.95 -12.66 2.51
N LEU A 19 5.89 -12.33 1.77
CA LEU A 19 4.76 -11.60 2.33
C LEU A 19 4.52 -12.18 3.72
N MET A 20 4.84 -11.43 4.79
CA MET A 20 4.69 -11.94 6.14
C MET A 20 3.20 -12.16 6.39
N GLN A 21 2.77 -13.42 6.28
CA GLN A 21 1.40 -13.81 6.59
C GLN A 21 1.24 -13.75 8.11
N GLN A 22 0.82 -12.60 8.61
CA GLN A 22 0.52 -12.43 10.01
C GLN A 22 -0.68 -13.32 10.38
N LYS A 23 -0.63 -13.97 11.56
CA LYS A 23 -1.81 -14.64 12.11
C LYS A 23 -2.89 -13.59 12.34
N LEU A 24 -4.08 -13.82 11.78
CA LEU A 24 -5.21 -12.90 11.94
C LEU A 24 -5.58 -12.77 13.42
N SER A 25 -5.84 -11.54 13.87
CA SER A 25 -6.50 -11.33 15.16
C SER A 25 -7.93 -11.89 15.14
N PRO A 26 -8.58 -12.11 16.30
CA PRO A 26 -9.98 -12.55 16.33
C PRO A 26 -10.93 -11.61 15.56
N GLU A 27 -10.71 -10.30 15.63
CA GLU A 27 -11.47 -9.28 14.91
C GLU A 27 -11.24 -9.38 13.39
N GLU A 28 -9.99 -9.58 12.96
CA GLU A 28 -9.65 -9.79 11.56
C GLU A 28 -10.21 -11.12 11.04
N ALA A 29 -10.17 -12.18 11.83
CA ALA A 29 -10.76 -13.47 11.47
C ALA A 29 -12.28 -13.34 11.29
N ALA A 30 -12.98 -12.59 12.14
CA ALA A 30 -14.42 -12.36 11.99
C ALA A 30 -14.80 -11.70 10.66
N VAL A 31 -13.92 -10.84 10.12
CA VAL A 31 -14.12 -10.15 8.84
C VAL A 31 -13.64 -10.95 7.63
N PHE A 32 -12.50 -11.64 7.73
CA PHE A 32 -11.81 -12.22 6.56
C PHE A 32 -11.81 -13.76 6.49
N SER A 33 -12.28 -14.46 7.52
CA SER A 33 -12.21 -15.95 7.56
C SER A 33 -13.29 -16.66 6.74
N GLN A 34 -14.21 -15.94 6.10
CA GLN A 34 -15.34 -16.60 5.45
C GLN A 34 -14.99 -17.14 4.05
N GLN A 35 -14.94 -18.48 3.99
CA GLN A 35 -14.94 -19.39 2.83
C GLN A 35 -13.58 -19.68 2.16
N ASP A 36 -13.38 -20.96 1.82
CA ASP A 36 -12.27 -21.47 1.00
C ASP A 36 -12.29 -20.77 -0.37
N LEU A 37 -11.39 -19.80 -0.55
CA LEU A 37 -11.25 -19.03 -1.78
C LEU A 37 -10.60 -19.83 -2.92
N ALA A 38 -9.90 -20.90 -2.58
CA ALA A 38 -9.13 -21.71 -3.48
C ALA A 38 -9.27 -23.19 -3.14
N LYS A 39 -9.35 -24.03 -4.17
CA LYS A 39 -9.17 -25.48 -4.01
C LYS A 39 -7.68 -25.79 -4.09
N SER A 40 -7.13 -26.37 -3.02
CA SER A 40 -5.75 -26.85 -3.02
C SER A 40 -5.68 -28.19 -3.75
N ASN A 41 -5.12 -28.18 -4.96
CA ASN A 41 -4.61 -29.39 -5.61
C ASN A 41 -3.07 -29.32 -5.54
N MET A 42 -2.35 -30.38 -5.91
CA MET A 42 -0.87 -30.38 -5.99
C MET A 42 -0.28 -29.41 -7.05
N ARG A 43 -1.11 -28.52 -7.60
CA ARG A 43 -0.79 -27.41 -8.52
C ARG A 43 -1.35 -26.11 -7.92
N LEU A 44 -0.76 -24.99 -8.34
CA LEU A 44 -1.06 -23.64 -7.87
C LEU A 44 -2.58 -23.44 -7.58
N PRO A 45 -2.94 -22.88 -6.40
CA PRO A 45 -4.34 -22.68 -6.02
C PRO A 45 -5.09 -21.82 -7.05
N GLU A 46 -6.24 -22.31 -7.52
CA GLU A 46 -7.11 -21.58 -8.47
C GLU A 46 -8.30 -20.95 -7.74
N LEU A 47 -8.59 -19.69 -8.06
CA LEU A 47 -9.73 -18.96 -7.51
C LEU A 47 -11.04 -19.47 -8.10
N THR A 48 -11.95 -19.94 -7.25
CA THR A 48 -13.22 -20.55 -7.68
C THR A 48 -14.38 -19.56 -7.75
N ARG A 49 -14.17 -18.33 -7.28
CA ARG A 49 -15.16 -17.24 -7.29
C ARG A 49 -14.46 -15.88 -7.43
N PRO A 50 -15.19 -14.81 -7.79
CA PRO A 50 -14.64 -13.46 -7.69
C PRO A 50 -14.17 -13.13 -6.28
N VAL A 51 -13.06 -12.42 -6.18
CA VAL A 51 -12.43 -12.02 -4.91
C VAL A 51 -12.21 -10.52 -4.89
N ASN A 52 -12.61 -9.89 -3.79
CA ASN A 52 -12.37 -8.49 -3.48
C ASN A 52 -11.23 -8.37 -2.47
N ILE A 53 -10.15 -7.69 -2.85
CA ILE A 53 -8.96 -7.46 -2.04
C ILE A 53 -8.85 -5.96 -1.74
N LEU A 54 -8.79 -5.59 -0.46
CA LEU A 54 -8.56 -4.22 -0.04
C LEU A 54 -7.06 -3.97 0.18
N LEU A 55 -6.46 -3.14 -0.65
CA LEU A 55 -5.08 -2.68 -0.48
C LEU A 55 -5.07 -1.37 0.31
N LEU A 56 -4.26 -1.32 1.36
CA LEU A 56 -4.09 -0.20 2.27
C LEU A 56 -2.62 0.24 2.29
N GLY A 57 -2.35 1.46 1.82
CA GLY A 57 -1.05 2.12 1.97
C GLY A 57 -1.02 2.89 3.29
N ILE A 58 -0.19 2.45 4.23
CA ILE A 58 -0.10 3.03 5.57
C ILE A 58 1.15 3.89 5.69
N LYS A 59 0.94 5.12 6.15
CA LYS A 59 2.03 6.04 6.51
C LYS A 59 2.02 6.23 8.02
N VAL A 60 3.16 5.97 8.64
CA VAL A 60 3.38 6.22 10.07
C VAL A 60 4.64 7.04 10.22
N LEU A 61 4.53 8.15 10.94
CA LEU A 61 5.64 8.99 11.35
C LEU A 61 5.96 8.76 12.83
N THR A 62 7.15 9.15 13.27
CA THR A 62 7.52 9.11 14.70
C THR A 62 6.58 9.94 15.57
N SER A 63 5.99 11.02 15.04
CA SER A 63 4.94 11.82 15.70
C SER A 63 3.64 11.05 15.96
N ASP A 64 3.40 9.97 15.20
CA ASP A 64 2.12 9.27 15.21
C ASP A 64 2.09 8.13 16.26
N LEU A 65 3.20 7.89 16.96
CA LEU A 65 3.39 6.80 17.91
C LEU A 65 3.56 7.33 19.34
N GLU A 66 2.75 6.83 20.27
CA GLU A 66 2.80 7.23 21.69
C GLU A 66 4.05 6.70 22.43
N GLU A 67 4.58 5.54 22.02
CA GLU A 67 5.65 4.82 22.74
C GLU A 67 7.01 4.82 22.03
N TYR A 68 7.16 5.51 20.89
CA TYR A 68 8.47 5.56 20.25
C TYR A 68 9.41 6.40 21.14
N PRO A 69 10.59 5.89 21.53
CA PRO A 69 11.48 6.65 22.39
C PRO A 69 11.69 8.00 21.73
N HIS A 70 11.34 9.05 22.47
CA HIS A 70 11.77 10.41 22.17
C HIS A 70 13.29 10.36 22.20
N TYR A 71 13.91 9.96 21.08
CA TYR A 71 15.29 10.29 20.81
C TYR A 71 15.30 11.80 20.74
N SER A 72 15.52 12.35 21.93
CA SER A 72 16.07 13.66 22.22
C SER A 72 16.98 14.06 21.08
N ASN A 73 16.42 14.83 20.16
CA ASN A 73 16.87 16.15 19.74
C ASN A 73 15.77 16.73 18.85
N ASP A 74 15.49 18.01 18.98
CA ASP A 74 14.69 18.81 18.05
C ASP A 74 15.29 18.71 16.63
N VAL A 75 14.99 17.65 15.87
CA VAL A 75 15.44 17.52 14.47
C VAL A 75 14.52 18.23 13.48
N GLY A 76 13.44 18.87 13.94
CA GLY A 76 12.50 19.60 13.08
C GLY A 76 11.77 18.74 12.03
N TYR A 77 11.89 17.41 12.10
CA TYR A 77 11.29 16.47 11.15
C TYR A 77 10.84 15.17 11.84
N HIS A 78 9.73 14.60 11.34
CA HIS A 78 9.18 13.31 11.81
C HIS A 78 9.53 12.19 10.83
N ALA A 79 10.29 11.19 11.29
CA ALA A 79 10.78 10.10 10.46
C ALA A 79 9.70 9.05 10.17
N LEU A 80 9.79 8.36 9.02
CA LEU A 80 8.92 7.24 8.68
C LEU A 80 9.27 6.02 9.54
N VAL A 81 8.24 5.37 10.09
CA VAL A 81 8.40 4.20 10.96
C VAL A 81 7.82 2.96 10.31
N ASN A 82 8.48 1.82 10.52
CA ASN A 82 7.98 0.49 10.13
C ASN A 82 6.80 0.06 11.02
N SER A 83 5.64 0.67 10.80
CA SER A 83 4.42 0.41 11.57
C SER A 83 3.20 0.42 10.67
N PHE A 84 2.13 -0.23 11.14
CA PHE A 84 0.80 -0.20 10.53
C PHE A 84 -0.23 0.55 11.39
N LYS A 85 0.20 1.12 12.53
CA LYS A 85 -0.65 1.90 13.46
C LYS A 85 -0.77 3.37 13.01
N GLY A 86 -1.20 3.61 11.78
CA GLY A 86 -1.36 4.96 11.22
C GLY A 86 -2.61 5.11 10.37
N LEU A 87 -2.78 6.28 9.76
CA LEU A 87 -3.83 6.51 8.78
C LEU A 87 -3.49 5.78 7.47
N SER A 88 -4.52 5.29 6.77
CA SER A 88 -4.35 4.78 5.41
C SER A 88 -4.39 5.93 4.41
N ASP A 89 -3.24 6.33 3.87
CA ASP A 89 -3.12 7.38 2.86
C ASP A 89 -3.55 6.89 1.47
N THR A 90 -3.54 5.57 1.25
CA THR A 90 -3.95 4.93 0.01
C THR A 90 -4.92 3.80 0.29
N MET A 91 -6.03 3.76 -0.45
CA MET A 91 -6.99 2.67 -0.39
C MET A 91 -7.42 2.30 -1.81
N LEU A 92 -7.23 1.05 -2.17
CA LEU A 92 -7.58 0.50 -3.48
C LEU A 92 -8.37 -0.79 -3.27
N LEU A 93 -9.59 -0.85 -3.79
CA LEU A 93 -10.34 -2.09 -3.88
C LEU A 93 -10.03 -2.75 -5.22
N VAL A 94 -9.44 -3.94 -5.16
CA VAL A 94 -9.12 -4.76 -6.33
C VAL A 94 -10.09 -5.92 -6.39
N ARG A 95 -10.83 -6.04 -7.49
CA ARG A 95 -11.69 -7.19 -7.75
C ARG A 95 -11.10 -8.04 -8.87
N PHE A 96 -10.85 -9.30 -8.55
CA PHE A 96 -10.47 -10.32 -9.53
C PHE A 96 -11.68 -11.21 -9.84
N ASP A 97 -12.09 -11.26 -11.10
CA ASP A 97 -13.15 -12.14 -11.58
C ASP A 97 -12.55 -13.21 -12.51
N PRO A 98 -12.30 -14.44 -12.02
CA PRO A 98 -11.69 -15.50 -12.82
C PRO A 98 -12.58 -15.96 -13.97
N LYS A 99 -13.90 -15.90 -13.79
CA LYS A 99 -14.86 -16.39 -14.80
C LYS A 99 -14.89 -15.48 -16.02
N ASN A 100 -14.86 -14.18 -15.79
CA ASN A 100 -14.87 -13.17 -16.85
C ASN A 100 -13.47 -12.67 -17.23
N GLN A 101 -12.41 -13.22 -16.61
CA GLN A 101 -11.02 -12.80 -16.78
C GLN A 101 -10.82 -11.28 -16.64
N LYS A 102 -11.54 -10.69 -15.67
CA LYS A 102 -11.60 -9.24 -15.49
C LYS A 102 -10.95 -8.84 -14.17
N LEU A 103 -10.02 -7.89 -14.25
CA LEU A 103 -9.50 -7.15 -13.10
C LEU A 103 -10.17 -5.78 -13.05
N THR A 104 -10.70 -5.39 -11.90
CA THR A 104 -11.29 -4.06 -11.68
C THR A 104 -10.65 -3.41 -10.48
N LEU A 105 -10.26 -2.15 -10.63
CA LEU A 105 -9.62 -1.35 -9.60
C LEU A 105 -10.54 -0.17 -9.27
N LEU A 106 -10.75 0.08 -7.98
CA LEU A 106 -11.47 1.26 -7.48
C LEU A 106 -10.62 1.94 -6.41
N SER A 107 -10.13 3.13 -6.74
CA SER A 107 -9.44 3.99 -5.76
C SER A 107 -10.47 4.65 -4.84
N ILE A 108 -10.20 4.59 -3.54
CA ILE A 108 -11.05 5.19 -2.50
C ILE A 108 -10.28 6.37 -1.90
N PRO A 109 -10.71 7.62 -2.15
CA PRO A 109 -10.04 8.80 -1.61
C PRO A 109 -9.97 8.77 -0.08
N ARG A 110 -8.79 9.07 0.49
CA ARG A 110 -8.51 8.96 1.93
C ARG A 110 -9.44 9.80 2.83
N ASP A 111 -9.89 10.93 2.28
CA ASP A 111 -10.73 11.90 2.98
C ASP A 111 -12.23 11.66 2.73
N THR A 112 -12.60 10.54 2.08
CA THR A 112 -14.01 10.14 1.90
C THR A 112 -14.70 10.06 3.25
N ARG A 113 -15.81 10.77 3.41
CA ARG A 113 -16.56 10.82 4.66
C ARG A 113 -17.49 9.60 4.75
N THR A 114 -17.28 8.76 5.75
CA THR A 114 -18.06 7.54 5.97
C THR A 114 -18.30 7.30 7.46
N TYR A 115 -19.22 6.40 7.78
CA TYR A 115 -19.37 5.91 9.14
C TYR A 115 -18.21 4.95 9.47
N VAL A 116 -17.60 5.15 10.63
CA VAL A 116 -16.58 4.26 11.18
C VAL A 116 -17.04 3.84 12.57
N GLU A 117 -17.14 2.53 12.79
CA GLU A 117 -17.56 1.95 14.07
C GLU A 117 -16.75 2.50 15.26
N ASP A 118 -17.46 2.84 16.33
CA ASP A 118 -16.96 3.50 17.56
C ASP A 118 -16.36 4.91 17.37
N ARG A 119 -16.46 5.49 16.17
CA ARG A 119 -15.98 6.84 15.85
C ARG A 119 -17.05 7.75 15.28
N GLY A 120 -18.10 7.18 14.69
CA GLY A 120 -19.16 7.94 14.00
C GLY A 120 -18.72 8.39 12.61
N LEU A 121 -19.32 9.48 12.12
CA LEU A 121 -19.07 10.00 10.78
C LEU A 121 -17.72 10.73 10.71
N THR A 122 -16.73 10.13 10.07
CA THR A 122 -15.36 10.65 9.95
C THR A 122 -14.75 10.34 8.58
N LYS A 123 -13.48 10.70 8.38
CA LYS A 123 -12.71 10.33 7.19
C LYS A 123 -12.35 8.84 7.23
N ILE A 124 -12.53 8.15 6.11
CA ILE A 124 -12.34 6.69 6.02
C ILE A 124 -10.91 6.24 6.36
N ASN A 125 -9.89 7.10 6.15
CA ASN A 125 -8.50 6.79 6.49
C ASN A 125 -8.26 6.54 7.99
N ALA A 126 -9.14 7.08 8.85
CA ALA A 126 -9.08 6.89 10.28
C ALA A 126 -9.41 5.47 10.72
N ALA A 127 -10.11 4.69 9.89
CA ALA A 127 -10.51 3.33 10.22
C ALA A 127 -9.30 2.42 10.53
N ASN A 128 -8.21 2.54 9.77
CA ASN A 128 -7.00 1.76 10.02
C ASN A 128 -6.32 2.17 11.34
N TYR A 129 -6.31 3.46 11.66
CA TYR A 129 -5.71 3.94 12.90
C TYR A 129 -6.47 3.41 14.12
N TYR A 130 -7.81 3.39 14.09
CA TYR A 130 -8.63 2.98 15.23
C TYR A 130 -8.92 1.48 15.33
N GLY A 131 -8.83 0.72 14.25
CA GLY A 131 -9.20 -0.70 14.27
C GLY A 131 -8.55 -1.52 13.15
N GLY A 132 -7.46 -1.01 12.58
CA GLY A 132 -6.66 -1.74 11.60
C GLY A 132 -7.45 -2.15 10.35
N PRO A 133 -7.03 -3.24 9.68
CA PRO A 133 -7.57 -3.64 8.40
C PRO A 133 -9.03 -4.14 8.50
N ALA A 134 -9.42 -4.73 9.64
CA ALA A 134 -10.79 -5.19 9.86
C ALA A 134 -11.78 -4.01 9.86
N LYS A 135 -11.48 -2.96 10.63
CA LYS A 135 -12.32 -1.76 10.68
C LYS A 135 -12.29 -0.98 9.36
N SER A 136 -11.13 -0.91 8.69
CA SER A 136 -11.05 -0.38 7.32
C SER A 136 -11.93 -1.14 6.34
N ALA A 137 -11.91 -2.47 6.38
CA ALA A 137 -12.72 -3.29 5.48
C ALA A 137 -14.21 -3.10 5.73
N LYS A 138 -14.63 -3.04 7.00
CA LYS A 138 -16.02 -2.76 7.36
C LYS A 138 -16.48 -1.39 6.86
N ALA A 139 -15.68 -0.33 7.10
CA ALA A 139 -15.99 1.02 6.65
C ALA A 139 -16.10 1.13 5.12
N VAL A 140 -15.22 0.44 4.37
CA VAL A 140 -15.29 0.38 2.90
C VAL A 140 -16.51 -0.42 2.43
N SER A 141 -16.80 -1.55 3.08
CA SER A 141 -17.97 -2.39 2.75
C SER A 141 -19.26 -1.60 2.91
N GLU A 142 -19.43 -0.92 4.05
CA GLU A 142 -20.59 -0.08 4.35
C GLU A 142 -20.72 1.10 3.36
N LEU A 143 -19.61 1.80 3.07
CA LEU A 143 -19.58 2.88 2.08
C LEU A 143 -20.08 2.43 0.70
N LEU A 144 -19.75 1.20 0.30
CA LEU A 144 -20.09 0.64 -1.01
C LEU A 144 -21.40 -0.16 -0.99
N GLY A 145 -22.23 -0.03 0.03
CA GLY A 145 -23.54 -0.69 0.09
C GLY A 145 -23.48 -2.19 0.40
N GLY A 146 -22.51 -2.62 1.21
CA GLY A 146 -22.36 -4.00 1.67
C GLY A 146 -21.50 -4.88 0.76
N VAL A 147 -20.64 -4.30 -0.08
CA VAL A 147 -19.68 -5.08 -0.88
C VAL A 147 -18.74 -5.86 0.04
N GLY A 148 -18.77 -7.19 -0.04
CA GLY A 148 -17.90 -8.04 0.77
C GLY A 148 -16.42 -7.86 0.43
N ILE A 149 -15.55 -7.84 1.44
CA ILE A 149 -14.11 -7.74 1.28
C ILE A 149 -13.50 -9.04 1.79
N ASP A 150 -12.92 -9.82 0.89
CA ASP A 150 -12.46 -11.17 1.18
C ASP A 150 -11.07 -11.17 1.81
N ARG A 151 -10.19 -10.29 1.33
CA ARG A 151 -8.79 -10.21 1.78
C ARG A 151 -8.34 -8.76 1.85
N TYR A 152 -7.22 -8.55 2.52
CA TYR A 152 -6.58 -7.26 2.58
C TYR A 152 -5.06 -7.39 2.40
N ILE A 153 -4.44 -6.31 1.95
CA ILE A 153 -3.00 -6.14 1.92
C ILE A 153 -2.70 -4.80 2.59
N ARG A 154 -1.83 -4.79 3.60
CA ARG A 154 -1.29 -3.55 4.17
C ARG A 154 0.15 -3.40 3.73
N VAL A 155 0.47 -2.24 3.18
CA VAL A 155 1.82 -1.90 2.73
C VAL A 155 2.21 -0.60 3.40
N ASN A 156 3.33 -0.59 4.11
CA ASN A 156 3.94 0.64 4.58
C ASN A 156 5.06 1.05 3.63
N VAL A 157 5.64 2.22 3.84
CA VAL A 157 6.63 2.78 2.91
C VAL A 157 7.83 1.86 2.69
N GLN A 158 8.32 1.17 3.73
CA GLN A 158 9.39 0.18 3.61
C GLN A 158 8.95 -1.10 2.89
N GLY A 159 7.67 -1.47 2.99
CA GLY A 159 7.10 -2.58 2.24
C GLY A 159 7.02 -2.32 0.74
N VAL A 160 6.82 -1.05 0.32
CA VAL A 160 6.84 -0.67 -1.09
C VAL A 160 8.23 -0.88 -1.69
N GLU A 161 9.27 -0.40 -1.00
CA GLU A 161 10.68 -0.58 -1.40
C GLU A 161 10.98 -2.07 -1.66
N LYS A 162 10.73 -2.93 -0.67
CA LYS A 162 10.97 -4.38 -0.77
C LYS A 162 10.17 -5.05 -1.88
N LEU A 163 8.93 -4.61 -2.11
CA LEU A 163 8.10 -5.16 -3.18
C LEU A 163 8.67 -4.82 -4.55
N ILE A 164 9.12 -3.57 -4.74
CA ILE A 164 9.72 -3.12 -6.00
C ILE A 164 11.02 -3.88 -6.26
N ASP A 165 11.87 -4.05 -5.25
CA ASP A 165 13.08 -4.86 -5.36
C ASP A 165 12.78 -6.31 -5.75
N ALA A 166 11.76 -6.92 -5.13
CA ALA A 166 11.33 -8.28 -5.44
C ALA A 166 10.77 -8.44 -6.87
N LEU A 167 10.18 -7.36 -7.42
CA LEU A 167 9.73 -7.31 -8.81
C LEU A 167 10.87 -7.00 -9.81
N GLY A 168 12.08 -6.77 -9.30
CA GLY A 168 13.26 -6.45 -10.11
C GLY A 168 13.34 -4.97 -10.51
N GLY A 169 12.63 -4.08 -9.82
CA GLY A 169 12.55 -2.64 -10.10
C GLY A 169 11.36 -2.24 -10.98
N VAL A 170 11.16 -0.94 -11.16
CA VAL A 170 10.08 -0.36 -11.99
C VAL A 170 10.62 0.74 -12.90
N THR A 171 10.14 0.77 -14.15
CA THR A 171 10.48 1.87 -15.06
C THR A 171 9.59 3.08 -14.80
N VAL A 172 10.19 4.21 -14.46
CA VAL A 172 9.52 5.48 -14.18
C VAL A 172 10.07 6.56 -15.10
N ASN A 173 9.18 7.40 -15.65
CA ASN A 173 9.58 8.64 -16.30
C ASN A 173 9.82 9.71 -15.23
N VAL A 174 11.09 10.03 -14.98
CA VAL A 174 11.45 11.08 -14.04
C VAL A 174 11.36 12.42 -14.78
N PRO A 175 10.47 13.35 -14.39
CA PRO A 175 10.16 14.52 -15.20
C PRO A 175 11.31 15.53 -15.30
N LYS A 176 12.26 15.49 -14.35
CA LYS A 176 13.42 16.37 -14.29
C LYS A 176 14.50 15.81 -13.36
N ASP A 177 15.71 16.34 -13.44
CA ASP A 177 16.76 16.03 -12.49
C ASP A 177 16.30 16.33 -11.05
N MET A 178 16.35 15.31 -10.20
CA MET A 178 16.02 15.39 -8.77
C MET A 178 17.31 15.16 -8.00
N LYS A 179 17.86 16.22 -7.41
CA LYS A 179 19.02 16.15 -6.54
C LYS A 179 18.70 16.81 -5.22
N TYR A 180 18.86 16.06 -4.14
CA TYR A 180 18.67 16.55 -2.78
C TYR A 180 19.55 15.75 -1.84
N GLN A 181 20.21 16.42 -0.90
CA GLN A 181 21.04 15.77 0.10
C GLN A 181 20.70 16.41 1.44
N ASP A 182 20.32 15.57 2.39
CA ASP A 182 20.12 15.94 3.78
C ASP A 182 20.81 14.91 4.67
N ASP A 183 22.00 15.28 5.15
CA ASP A 183 22.82 14.45 6.02
C ASP A 183 22.18 14.27 7.40
N SER A 184 21.32 15.20 7.85
CA SER A 184 20.61 15.07 9.13
C SER A 184 19.53 14.00 9.09
N GLN A 185 18.94 13.77 7.91
CA GLN A 185 17.87 12.80 7.69
C GLN A 185 18.36 11.53 6.97
N HIS A 186 19.67 11.43 6.69
CA HIS A 186 20.26 10.39 5.85
C HIS A 186 19.49 10.23 4.52
N LEU A 187 19.01 11.35 3.95
CA LEU A 187 18.20 11.36 2.74
C LEU A 187 19.03 11.88 1.57
N TYR A 188 19.42 10.95 0.71
CA TYR A 188 20.22 11.23 -0.47
C TYR A 188 19.37 10.90 -1.70
N ILE A 189 19.02 11.91 -2.48
CA ILE A 189 18.24 11.80 -3.71
C ILE A 189 19.13 12.23 -4.87
N ASN A 190 19.30 11.34 -5.84
CA ASN A 190 20.05 11.66 -7.06
C ASN A 190 19.47 10.89 -8.26
N LEU A 191 18.38 11.39 -8.82
CA LEU A 191 17.72 10.83 -10.00
C LEU A 191 17.86 11.79 -11.18
N LYS A 192 18.14 11.26 -12.37
CA LYS A 192 18.20 12.07 -13.59
C LYS A 192 16.83 12.27 -14.21
N ALA A 193 16.68 13.19 -15.14
CA ALA A 193 15.47 13.25 -15.96
C ALA A 193 15.41 12.09 -16.96
N GLY A 194 14.20 11.67 -17.34
CA GLY A 194 13.95 10.66 -18.37
C GLY A 194 13.47 9.32 -17.82
N ASN A 195 13.23 8.38 -18.75
CA ASN A 195 12.83 7.01 -18.42
C ASN A 195 14.00 6.28 -17.76
N GLN A 196 13.82 5.89 -16.50
CA GLN A 196 14.81 5.14 -15.74
C GLN A 196 14.16 3.93 -15.11
N HIS A 197 14.94 2.86 -15.02
CA HIS A 197 14.59 1.70 -14.24
C HIS A 197 15.07 1.92 -12.81
N LEU A 198 14.13 2.05 -11.89
CA LEU A 198 14.37 2.39 -10.50
C LEU A 198 14.21 1.15 -9.61
N ASP A 199 15.16 0.93 -8.71
CA ASP A 199 15.02 -0.02 -7.59
C ASP A 199 14.14 0.58 -6.46
N GLY A 200 13.90 -0.20 -5.40
CA GLY A 200 13.05 0.19 -4.29
C GLY A 200 13.50 1.49 -3.61
N ASP A 201 14.79 1.64 -3.34
CA ASP A 201 15.35 2.84 -2.71
C ASP A 201 15.20 4.06 -3.62
N GLN A 202 15.53 3.92 -4.90
CA GLN A 202 15.38 4.98 -5.90
C GLN A 202 13.92 5.40 -6.09
N VAL A 203 12.97 4.47 -6.00
CA VAL A 203 11.54 4.81 -6.01
C VAL A 203 11.16 5.56 -4.75
N LEU A 204 11.68 5.18 -3.58
CA LEU A 204 11.43 5.93 -2.36
C LEU A 204 12.00 7.35 -2.44
N GLN A 205 13.19 7.52 -3.01
CA GLN A 205 13.78 8.83 -3.32
C GLN A 205 12.85 9.65 -4.23
N PHE A 206 12.34 9.05 -5.31
CA PHE A 206 11.41 9.68 -6.25
C PHE A 206 10.12 10.17 -5.56
N LEU A 207 9.58 9.33 -4.66
CA LEU A 207 8.36 9.63 -3.89
C LEU A 207 8.59 10.68 -2.79
N ARG A 208 9.81 10.79 -2.24
CA ARG A 208 10.15 11.72 -1.15
C ARG A 208 10.68 13.07 -1.64
N PHE A 209 11.01 13.21 -2.92
CA PHE A 209 11.52 14.46 -3.46
C PHE A 209 10.51 15.62 -3.28
N ARG A 210 10.91 16.68 -2.58
CA ARG A 210 10.08 17.89 -2.36
C ARG A 210 10.76 19.18 -2.82
N TYR A 211 11.99 19.07 -3.33
CA TYR A 211 12.83 20.21 -3.66
C TYR A 211 12.53 20.71 -5.08
N ASP A 212 11.27 21.04 -5.34
CA ASP A 212 10.82 21.70 -6.55
C ASP A 212 9.80 22.82 -6.27
N ASN A 213 9.54 23.63 -7.29
CA ASN A 213 8.56 24.73 -7.22
C ASN A 213 7.13 24.27 -6.90
N LEU A 214 6.86 22.96 -6.87
CA LEU A 214 5.55 22.37 -6.57
C LEU A 214 5.48 21.79 -5.14
N GLY A 215 6.61 21.56 -4.48
CA GLY A 215 6.70 21.07 -3.11
C GLY A 215 5.81 19.84 -2.87
N ASP A 216 4.84 19.98 -1.97
CA ASP A 216 3.94 18.90 -1.57
C ASP A 216 2.90 18.53 -2.65
N ILE A 217 2.57 19.46 -3.56
CA ILE A 217 1.70 19.20 -4.73
C ILE A 217 2.40 18.23 -5.67
N GLY A 218 3.69 18.47 -5.96
CA GLY A 218 4.51 17.58 -6.78
C GLY A 218 4.65 16.19 -6.16
N ARG A 219 4.75 16.11 -4.81
CA ARG A 219 4.77 14.84 -4.08
C ARG A 219 3.48 14.04 -4.27
N VAL A 220 2.32 14.65 -4.11
CA VAL A 220 1.02 13.95 -4.27
C VAL A 220 0.84 13.45 -5.70
N GLN A 221 1.24 14.24 -6.71
CA GLN A 221 1.18 13.82 -8.11
C GLN A 221 2.07 12.60 -8.38
N ARG A 222 3.29 12.57 -7.83
CA ARG A 222 4.20 11.44 -7.98
C ARG A 222 3.72 10.19 -7.23
N GLN A 223 3.07 10.37 -6.08
CA GLN A 223 2.41 9.27 -5.38
C GLN A 223 1.25 8.68 -6.19
N GLN A 224 0.47 9.51 -6.89
CA GLN A 224 -0.60 9.04 -7.78
C GLN A 224 -0.07 8.34 -9.04
N LEU A 225 1.08 8.75 -9.56
CA LEU A 225 1.68 8.18 -10.77
C LEU A 225 2.23 6.76 -10.56
N LEU A 226 2.58 6.41 -9.31
CA LEU A 226 3.13 5.10 -8.94
C LEU A 226 2.06 4.08 -8.50
N MET A 227 0.82 4.52 -8.27
CA MET A 227 -0.34 3.67 -7.96
C MET A 227 -1.02 3.18 -9.22
#